data_AF-A0A850I0I5-F1
#
_entry.id   AF-A0A850I0I5-F1
#
_cell.length_a   1.000
_cell.length_b   1.000
_cell.length_c   1.000
_cell.angle_alpha   90.00
_cell.angle_beta   90.00
_cell.angle_gamma   90.00
#
_symmetry.space_group_name_H-M   'P 1'
#
loop_
_entity.id
_entity.type
_entity.pdbx_description
1 polymer ?
#
loop_
_entity_poly.entity_id
_entity_poly.type
_entity_poly.pdbx_seq_one_letter_code
_entity_poly.pdbx_strand_id
1 'polypeptide(L)'
;MARKNNDTRSGQGDEGSPRRTPMREFSRSLPMSLLRAREAVMRQFRPSLRNHGLTEQQWRILRALTAVDEIEVTELARMAFLLGPSLSRILRDLEARQLIERKAAATDARRAVVSISAKGLKLIEAVAPTSEVIYAAITRRYGARKLAELQEMLGALEASLAGMSSTDDVELDADE
;
A
#
# COMPACT_ATOMS: atom_id res chain seq x y z
N MET A 1 -36.53 -65.69 -33.07
CA MET A 1 -35.47 -65.71 -32.04
C MET A 1 -34.60 -64.47 -32.22
N ALA A 2 -34.40 -63.72 -31.14
CA ALA A 2 -33.80 -62.39 -31.11
C ALA A 2 -32.26 -62.41 -31.06
N ARG A 3 -31.64 -61.30 -31.52
CA ARG A 3 -30.34 -60.66 -31.16
C ARG A 3 -29.80 -59.91 -32.40
N LYS A 4 -29.22 -58.70 -32.38
CA LYS A 4 -28.86 -57.73 -31.33
C LYS A 4 -28.22 -56.48 -32.02
N ASN A 5 -28.53 -55.27 -31.53
CA ASN A 5 -27.67 -54.07 -31.43
C ASN A 5 -27.18 -53.34 -32.72
N ASN A 6 -26.94 -52.01 -32.78
CA ASN A 6 -27.07 -50.89 -31.83
C ASN A 6 -27.01 -49.56 -32.63
N ASP A 7 -27.84 -48.63 -32.20
CA ASP A 7 -27.77 -47.16 -32.19
C ASP A 7 -26.56 -46.41 -32.81
N THR A 8 -26.88 -45.40 -33.65
CA THR A 8 -26.07 -44.18 -33.82
C THR A 8 -26.99 -42.96 -33.89
N ARG A 9 -27.23 -42.33 -32.73
CA ARG A 9 -27.55 -40.90 -32.62
C ARG A 9 -26.25 -40.11 -32.69
N SER A 10 -26.05 -39.36 -33.77
CA SER A 10 -25.04 -38.31 -33.85
C SER A 10 -25.54 -37.07 -33.09
N GLY A 11 -24.72 -36.63 -32.13
CA GLY A 11 -25.06 -35.66 -31.11
C GLY A 11 -25.11 -34.20 -31.56
N GLN A 12 -25.90 -33.45 -30.80
CA GLN A 12 -25.83 -32.01 -30.63
C GLN A 12 -24.57 -31.62 -29.84
N GLY A 13 -24.09 -30.40 -30.12
CA GLY A 13 -23.57 -29.47 -29.10
C GLY A 13 -22.09 -29.59 -28.74
N ASP A 14 -21.30 -28.59 -29.11
CA ASP A 14 -20.57 -27.78 -28.14
C ASP A 14 -20.19 -26.43 -28.76
N GLU A 15 -21.18 -25.54 -28.85
CA GLU A 15 -20.94 -24.12 -29.04
C GLU A 15 -20.30 -23.56 -27.77
N GLY A 16 -19.08 -23.02 -27.89
CA GLY A 16 -18.69 -21.82 -27.16
C GLY A 16 -18.53 -21.94 -25.65
N SER A 17 -17.75 -22.89 -25.14
CA SER A 17 -17.14 -22.70 -23.81
C SER A 17 -16.21 -21.47 -23.88
N PRO A 18 -16.41 -20.41 -23.06
CA PRO A 18 -15.55 -19.23 -23.09
C PRO A 18 -14.12 -19.67 -22.74
N ARG A 19 -13.18 -19.48 -23.68
CA ARG A 19 -11.76 -19.72 -23.42
C ARG A 19 -11.37 -18.81 -22.26
N ARG A 20 -11.17 -19.39 -21.07
CA ARG A 20 -10.65 -18.66 -19.92
C ARG A 20 -9.32 -18.04 -20.34
N THR A 21 -9.24 -16.71 -20.34
CA THR A 21 -7.99 -15.99 -20.61
C THR A 21 -6.92 -16.52 -19.65
N PRO A 22 -5.78 -17.03 -20.14
CA PRO A 22 -4.74 -17.55 -19.26
C PRO A 22 -4.23 -16.44 -18.34
N MET A 23 -4.38 -16.62 -17.03
CA MET A 23 -3.90 -15.68 -16.02
C MET A 23 -2.46 -15.99 -15.63
N ARG A 24 -1.71 -14.95 -15.24
CA ARG A 24 -0.38 -15.14 -14.64
C ARG A 24 -0.50 -15.97 -13.37
N GLU A 25 0.50 -16.83 -13.12
CA GLU A 25 0.67 -17.52 -11.84
C GLU A 25 0.55 -16.54 -10.67
N PHE A 26 -0.29 -16.87 -9.68
CA PHE A 26 -0.60 -15.98 -8.56
C PHE A 26 0.67 -15.51 -7.83
N SER A 27 1.62 -16.43 -7.63
CA SER A 27 2.92 -16.18 -6.99
C SER A 27 3.81 -15.23 -7.79
N ARG A 28 3.68 -15.19 -9.13
CA ARG A 28 4.48 -14.37 -10.05
C ARG A 28 3.81 -13.05 -10.42
N SER A 29 2.61 -12.78 -9.91
CA SER A 29 1.96 -11.49 -10.14
C SER A 29 2.73 -10.35 -9.44
N LEU A 30 2.85 -9.21 -10.13
CA LEU A 30 3.56 -8.03 -9.61
C LEU A 30 2.93 -7.52 -8.29
N PRO A 31 1.58 -7.38 -8.15
CA PRO A 31 0.98 -6.96 -6.89
C PRO A 31 1.31 -7.87 -5.72
N MET A 32 1.29 -9.19 -5.92
CA MET A 32 1.65 -10.13 -4.85
C MET A 32 3.14 -10.09 -4.51
N SER A 33 4.01 -9.84 -5.49
CA SER A 33 5.46 -9.71 -5.24
C SER A 33 5.76 -8.46 -4.40
N LEU A 34 5.15 -7.32 -4.73
CA LEU A 34 5.23 -6.08 -3.95
C LEU A 34 4.67 -6.28 -2.53
N LEU A 35 3.52 -6.93 -2.40
CA LEU A 35 2.91 -7.21 -1.10
C LEU A 35 3.80 -8.08 -0.20
N ARG A 36 4.36 -9.17 -0.74
CA ARG A 36 5.28 -10.06 0.01
C ARG A 36 6.57 -9.35 0.40
N ALA A 37 7.12 -8.53 -0.50
CA ALA A 37 8.31 -7.74 -0.21
C ALA A 37 8.05 -6.74 0.93
N ARG A 38 6.94 -5.99 0.85
CA ARG A 38 6.48 -5.11 1.93
C ARG A 38 6.32 -5.88 3.25
N GLU A 39 5.67 -7.04 3.22
CA GLU A 39 5.43 -7.85 4.42
C GLU A 39 6.74 -8.33 5.06
N ALA A 40 7.69 -8.77 4.25
CA ALA A 40 9.01 -9.21 4.73
C ALA A 40 9.79 -8.07 5.40
N VAL A 41 9.74 -6.85 4.84
CA VAL A 41 10.35 -5.66 5.43
C VAL A 41 9.64 -5.28 6.72
N MET A 42 8.31 -5.09 6.69
CA MET A 42 7.55 -4.61 7.84
C MET A 42 7.56 -5.57 9.02
N ARG A 43 7.75 -6.88 8.78
CA ARG A 43 7.90 -7.88 9.86
C ARG A 43 9.08 -7.57 10.79
N GLN A 44 10.12 -6.93 10.28
CA GLN A 44 11.28 -6.52 11.09
C GLN A 44 10.97 -5.33 12.00
N PHE A 45 10.10 -4.40 11.55
CA PHE A 45 9.76 -3.18 12.29
C PHE A 45 8.66 -3.39 13.34
N ARG A 46 7.70 -4.28 13.08
CA ARG A 46 6.52 -4.49 13.95
C ARG A 46 6.84 -4.71 15.44
N PRO A 47 7.85 -5.51 15.85
CA PRO A 47 8.18 -5.65 17.27
C PRO A 47 8.56 -4.31 17.92
N SER A 48 9.40 -3.51 17.28
CA SER A 48 9.81 -2.20 17.77
C SER A 48 8.63 -1.24 17.88
N LEU A 49 7.79 -1.18 16.84
CA LEU A 49 6.61 -0.31 16.83
C LEU A 49 5.62 -0.71 17.95
N ARG A 50 5.38 -2.02 18.14
CA ARG A 50 4.49 -2.51 19.19
C ARG A 50 4.99 -2.16 20.58
N ASN A 51 6.30 -2.21 20.83
CA ASN A 51 6.89 -1.81 22.12
C ASN A 51 6.61 -0.34 22.46
N HIS A 52 6.32 0.49 21.46
CA HIS A 52 5.97 1.91 21.60
C HIS A 52 4.48 2.18 21.41
N GLY A 53 3.65 1.13 21.37
CA GLY A 53 2.20 1.26 21.17
C GLY A 53 1.84 1.88 19.81
N LEU A 54 2.61 1.59 18.77
CA LEU A 54 2.40 2.10 17.41
C LEU A 54 2.03 0.99 16.44
N THR A 55 1.08 1.30 15.56
CA THR A 55 0.81 0.55 14.33
C THR A 55 1.71 1.05 13.19
N GLU A 56 1.83 0.28 12.11
CA GLU A 56 2.58 0.71 10.92
C GLU A 56 2.03 2.00 10.29
N GLN A 57 0.71 2.17 10.31
CA GLN A 57 0.05 3.35 9.73
C GLN A 57 0.29 4.59 10.59
N GLN A 58 0.19 4.47 11.92
CA GLN A 58 0.54 5.53 12.85
C GLN A 58 2.02 5.93 12.71
N TRP A 59 2.92 4.95 12.64
CA TRP A 59 4.35 5.20 12.44
C TRP A 59 4.61 5.97 11.14
N ARG A 60 3.96 5.57 10.03
CA ARG A 60 4.10 6.25 8.74
C ARG A 60 3.63 7.71 8.80
N ILE A 61 2.50 7.97 9.49
CA ILE A 61 2.01 9.34 9.70
C ILE A 61 3.04 10.16 10.49
N LEU A 62 3.51 9.65 11.63
CA LEU A 62 4.48 10.39 12.46
C LEU A 62 5.78 10.66 11.69
N ARG A 63 6.27 9.68 10.92
CA ARG A 63 7.45 9.84 10.04
C ARG A 63 7.24 10.86 8.92
N ALA A 64 6.04 10.91 8.32
CA ALA A 64 5.73 11.94 7.33
C ALA A 64 5.73 13.33 7.96
N LEU A 65 5.16 13.46 9.16
CA LEU A 65 5.12 14.73 9.91
C LEU A 65 6.49 15.19 10.45
N THR A 66 7.53 14.34 10.45
CA THR A 66 8.90 14.80 10.76
C THR A 66 9.61 15.45 9.58
N ALA A 67 9.08 15.32 8.36
CA ALA A 67 9.70 15.87 7.16
C ALA A 67 9.21 17.29 6.82
N VAL A 68 8.21 17.79 7.54
CA VAL A 68 7.49 19.04 7.28
C VAL A 68 7.02 19.66 8.59
N ASP A 69 6.90 20.98 8.68
CA ASP A 69 6.43 21.65 9.90
C ASP A 69 4.95 21.38 10.17
N GLU A 70 4.12 21.58 9.14
CA GLU A 70 2.70 21.25 9.14
C GLU A 70 2.25 20.83 7.75
N ILE A 71 1.18 20.04 7.69
CA ILE A 71 0.66 19.52 6.43
C ILE A 71 -0.86 19.40 6.47
N GLU A 72 -1.48 19.67 5.34
CA GLU A 72 -2.90 19.41 5.16
C GLU A 72 -3.26 17.93 5.25
N VAL A 73 -4.39 17.62 5.87
CA VAL A 73 -4.85 16.23 6.05
C VAL A 73 -5.01 15.48 4.73
N THR A 74 -5.44 16.15 3.66
CA THR A 74 -5.60 15.54 2.33
C THR A 74 -4.26 15.20 1.69
N GLU A 75 -3.24 16.03 1.89
CA GLU A 75 -1.88 15.76 1.42
C GLU A 75 -1.23 14.66 2.28
N LEU A 76 -1.42 14.70 3.60
CA LEU A 76 -0.96 13.63 4.49
C LEU A 76 -1.57 12.27 4.12
N ALA A 77 -2.82 12.24 3.67
CA ALA A 77 -3.46 11.03 3.19
C ALA A 77 -2.74 10.45 1.96
N ARG A 78 -2.36 11.30 1.01
CA ARG A 78 -1.58 10.92 -0.17
C ARG A 78 -0.21 10.41 0.22
N MET A 79 0.56 11.20 0.97
CA MET A 79 1.93 10.84 1.41
C MET A 79 1.97 9.55 2.24
N ALA A 80 0.97 9.33 3.10
CA ALA A 80 0.90 8.14 3.94
C ALA A 80 0.23 6.95 3.24
N PHE A 81 -0.24 7.09 1.99
CA PHE A 81 -1.02 6.07 1.28
C PHE A 81 -2.20 5.56 2.12
N LEU A 82 -3.01 6.48 2.64
CA LEU A 82 -4.15 6.21 3.51
C LEU A 82 -5.45 6.78 2.93
N LEU A 83 -6.54 6.04 3.10
CA LEU A 83 -7.88 6.52 2.78
C LEU A 83 -8.41 7.46 3.88
N GLY A 84 -9.19 8.46 3.49
CA GLY A 84 -9.71 9.51 4.38
C GLY A 84 -10.41 9.00 5.66
N PRO A 85 -11.34 8.03 5.60
CA PRO A 85 -11.99 7.48 6.79
C PRO A 85 -11.01 6.84 7.79
N SER A 86 -9.98 6.15 7.27
CA SER A 86 -8.94 5.52 8.10
C SER A 86 -8.02 6.56 8.71
N LEU A 87 -7.56 7.53 7.91
CA LEU A 87 -6.72 8.61 8.40
C LEU A 87 -7.40 9.39 9.53
N SER A 88 -8.67 9.76 9.36
CA SER A 88 -9.43 10.51 10.37
C SER A 88 -9.49 9.79 11.72
N ARG A 89 -9.62 8.46 11.73
CA ARG A 89 -9.58 7.65 12.95
C ARG A 89 -8.20 7.64 13.57
N ILE A 90 -7.15 7.47 12.75
CA ILE A 90 -5.77 7.41 13.23
C ILE A 90 -5.34 8.76 13.81
N LEU A 91 -5.68 9.87 13.15
CA LEU A 91 -5.36 11.21 13.64
C LEU A 91 -6.03 11.48 15.00
N ARG A 92 -7.30 11.10 15.17
CA ARG A 92 -7.97 11.22 16.48
C ARG A 92 -7.26 10.44 17.59
N ASP A 93 -6.81 9.22 17.30
CA ASP A 93 -6.04 8.43 18.27
C ASP A 93 -4.69 9.08 18.61
N LEU A 94 -3.94 9.52 17.60
CA LEU A 94 -2.65 10.18 17.80
C LEU A 94 -2.79 11.50 18.56
N GLU A 95 -3.83 12.28 18.27
CA GLU A 95 -4.15 13.53 18.95
C GLU A 95 -4.58 13.29 20.41
N ALA A 96 -5.43 12.29 20.67
CA ALA A 96 -5.80 11.90 22.04
C ALA A 96 -4.58 11.47 22.88
N ARG A 97 -3.57 10.88 22.22
CA ARG A 97 -2.27 10.55 22.83
C ARG A 97 -1.31 11.72 22.91
N GLN A 98 -1.70 12.90 22.43
CA GLN A 98 -0.92 14.12 22.33
C GLN A 98 0.37 13.94 21.51
N LEU A 99 0.34 13.10 20.47
CA LEU A 99 1.49 12.88 19.59
C LEU A 99 1.49 13.84 18.40
N ILE A 100 0.34 14.36 18.02
CA ILE A 100 0.16 15.36 16.96
C ILE A 100 -0.69 16.52 17.46
N GLU A 101 -0.66 17.61 16.72
CA GLU A 101 -1.56 18.75 16.89
C GLU A 101 -2.36 18.96 15.60
N ARG A 102 -3.63 19.34 15.73
CA ARG A 102 -4.51 19.61 14.60
C ARG A 102 -5.14 20.98 14.77
N LYS A 103 -5.12 21.78 13.70
CA LYS A 103 -5.72 23.11 13.67
C LYS A 103 -6.44 23.36 12.35
N ALA A 104 -7.38 24.30 12.36
CA ALA A 104 -7.98 24.81 11.14
C ALA A 104 -6.90 25.49 10.29
N ALA A 105 -6.95 25.29 8.97
CA ALA A 105 -6.03 25.97 8.06
C ALA A 105 -6.32 27.47 8.06
N ALA A 106 -5.26 28.29 8.07
CA ALA A 106 -5.40 29.75 8.07
C ALA A 106 -6.11 30.28 6.81
N THR A 107 -6.01 29.54 5.70
CA THR A 107 -6.55 29.91 4.39
C THR A 107 -7.99 29.43 4.17
N ASP A 108 -8.45 28.41 4.88
CA ASP A 108 -9.82 27.89 4.82
C ASP A 108 -10.13 27.11 6.10
N ALA A 109 -11.03 27.64 6.94
CA ALA A 109 -11.42 27.03 8.21
C ALA A 109 -12.08 25.64 8.06
N ARG A 110 -12.50 25.27 6.84
CA ARG A 110 -13.02 23.93 6.52
C ARG A 110 -11.91 22.90 6.32
N ARG A 111 -10.68 23.34 6.08
CA ARG A 111 -9.49 22.48 5.92
C ARG A 111 -8.76 22.40 7.25
N ALA A 112 -8.12 21.26 7.50
CA ALA A 112 -7.33 21.04 8.70
C ALA A 112 -5.88 20.76 8.32
N VAL A 113 -4.96 21.37 9.06
CA VAL A 113 -3.53 21.06 9.02
C VAL A 113 -3.15 20.30 10.29
N VAL A 114 -2.13 19.46 10.16
CA VAL A 114 -1.60 18.59 11.21
C VAL A 114 -0.10 18.82 11.30
N SER A 115 0.41 18.88 12.52
CA SER A 115 1.84 18.90 12.82
C SER A 115 2.19 17.83 13.86
N ILE A 116 3.45 17.44 13.93
CA ILE A 116 3.93 16.60 15.02
C ILE A 116 4.12 17.45 16.28
N SER A 117 3.66 16.96 17.42
CA SER A 117 3.86 17.64 18.70
C SER A 117 5.27 17.36 19.26
N ALA A 118 5.68 18.10 20.29
CA ALA A 118 6.91 17.82 21.02
C ALA A 118 6.97 16.40 21.62
N LYS A 119 5.82 15.86 22.09
CA LYS A 119 5.74 14.48 22.60
C LYS A 119 5.82 13.46 21.47
N GLY A 120 5.26 13.78 20.30
CA GLY A 120 5.42 12.99 19.08
C GLY A 120 6.88 12.90 18.63
N LEU A 121 7.60 14.02 18.64
CA LEU A 121 9.03 14.05 18.31
C LEU A 121 9.85 13.17 19.26
N LYS A 122 9.62 13.27 20.57
CA LYS A 122 10.27 12.39 21.56
C LYS A 122 9.97 10.90 21.31
N LEU A 123 8.77 10.57 20.85
CA LEU A 123 8.44 9.19 20.47
C LEU A 123 9.22 8.74 19.23
N ILE A 124 9.37 9.60 18.22
CA ILE A 124 10.22 9.32 17.05
C ILE A 124 11.66 9.07 17.50
N GLU A 125 12.22 9.93 18.36
CA GLU A 125 13.58 9.80 18.90
C GLU A 125 13.77 8.47 19.66
N ALA A 126 12.76 8.02 20.41
CA ALA A 126 12.80 6.73 21.09
C ALA A 126 12.80 5.52 20.13
N VAL A 127 12.07 5.61 19.01
CA VAL A 127 11.95 4.52 18.03
C VAL A 127 13.13 4.50 17.04
N ALA A 128 13.68 5.67 16.71
CA ALA A 128 14.67 5.86 15.65
C ALA A 128 15.90 4.94 15.78
N PRO A 129 16.55 4.76 16.96
CA PRO A 129 17.71 3.89 17.08
C PRO A 129 17.40 2.44 16.66
N THR A 130 16.24 1.91 17.06
CA THR A 130 15.87 0.53 16.67
C THR A 130 15.51 0.46 15.19
N SER A 131 14.88 1.50 14.64
CA SER A 131 14.64 1.61 13.19
C SER A 131 15.95 1.55 12.39
N GLU A 132 16.97 2.30 12.80
CA GLU A 132 18.28 2.31 12.14
C GLU A 132 19.01 0.98 12.23
N VAL A 133 18.93 0.28 13.37
CA VAL A 133 19.47 -1.09 13.50
C VAL A 133 18.80 -2.05 12.51
N ILE A 134 17.49 -1.94 12.32
CA ILE A 134 16.76 -2.75 11.34
C ILE A 134 17.21 -2.43 9.91
N TYR A 135 17.34 -1.15 9.56
CA TYR A 135 17.85 -0.75 8.24
C TYR A 135 19.27 -1.27 8.01
N ALA A 136 20.18 -1.13 8.98
CA ALA A 136 21.53 -1.66 8.89
C ALA A 136 21.55 -3.19 8.69
N ALA A 137 20.67 -3.92 9.37
CA ALA A 137 20.54 -5.38 9.21
C ALA A 137 20.04 -5.76 7.80
N ILE A 138 19.05 -5.05 7.27
CA ILE A 138 18.54 -5.25 5.90
C ILE A 138 19.66 -4.96 4.88
N THR A 139 20.34 -3.81 5.03
CA THR A 139 21.45 -3.40 4.18
C THR A 139 22.58 -4.43 4.18
N ARG A 140 22.96 -4.95 5.35
CA ARG A 140 23.97 -6.01 5.46
C ARG A 140 23.53 -7.32 4.81
N ARG A 141 22.26 -7.69 4.92
CA ARG A 141 21.72 -8.97 4.43
C ARG A 141 21.51 -8.98 2.91
N TYR A 142 21.01 -7.88 2.35
CA TYR A 142 20.64 -7.76 0.93
C TYR A 142 21.75 -7.11 0.09
N GLY A 143 22.54 -6.22 0.70
CA GLY A 143 23.60 -5.45 0.07
C GLY A 143 23.16 -4.01 -0.24
N ALA A 144 23.98 -3.03 0.14
CA ALA A 144 23.66 -1.61 0.00
C ALA A 144 23.34 -1.19 -1.44
N ARG A 145 24.18 -1.61 -2.41
CA ARG A 145 23.98 -1.31 -3.82
C ARG A 145 22.67 -1.91 -4.37
N LYS A 146 22.39 -3.18 -4.08
CA LYS A 146 21.14 -3.83 -4.50
C LYS A 146 19.92 -3.15 -3.88
N LEU A 147 20.02 -2.69 -2.63
CA LEU A 147 18.95 -1.97 -1.96
C LEU A 147 18.69 -0.61 -2.62
N ALA A 148 19.74 0.14 -2.95
CA ALA A 148 19.63 1.40 -3.67
C ALA A 148 19.00 1.19 -5.07
N GLU A 149 19.50 0.23 -5.85
CA GLU A 149 18.92 -0.15 -7.14
C GLU A 149 17.43 -0.53 -7.00
N LEU A 150 17.05 -1.27 -5.96
CA LEU A 150 15.65 -1.62 -5.70
C LEU A 150 14.79 -0.39 -5.39
N GLN A 151 15.28 0.54 -4.58
CA GLN A 151 14.56 1.77 -4.26
C GLN A 151 14.35 2.65 -5.49
N GLU A 152 15.38 2.77 -6.35
CA GLU A 152 15.28 3.46 -7.63
C GLU A 152 14.26 2.80 -8.56
N MET A 153 14.30 1.46 -8.69
CA MET A 153 13.33 0.72 -9.51
C MET A 153 11.89 0.87 -9.01
N LEU A 154 11.67 0.88 -7.68
CA LEU A 154 10.35 1.09 -7.09
C LEU A 154 9.83 2.50 -7.37
N GLY A 155 10.69 3.53 -7.22
CA GLY A 155 10.32 4.91 -7.54
C GLY A 155 10.05 5.12 -9.03
N ALA A 156 10.87 4.54 -9.90
CA ALA A 156 10.67 4.59 -11.35
C ALA A 156 9.36 3.89 -11.78
N LEU A 157 9.05 2.74 -11.15
CA LEU A 157 7.76 2.07 -11.36
C LEU A 157 6.61 2.99 -10.93
N GLU A 158 6.62 3.51 -9.70
CA GLU A 158 5.57 4.41 -9.22
C GLU A 158 5.34 5.61 -10.15
N ALA A 159 6.42 6.30 -10.54
CA ALA A 159 6.35 7.44 -11.45
C ALA A 159 5.78 7.07 -12.83
N SER A 160 6.18 5.93 -13.38
CA SER A 160 5.65 5.42 -14.65
C SER A 160 4.16 5.09 -14.57
N LEU A 161 3.67 4.59 -13.42
CA LEU A 161 2.26 4.25 -13.23
C LEU A 161 1.40 5.50 -12.96
N ALA A 162 1.94 6.56 -12.34
CA ALA A 162 1.20 7.79 -12.05
C ALA A 162 0.74 8.53 -13.32
N GLY A 163 1.45 8.32 -14.44
CA GLY A 163 1.08 8.84 -15.76
C GLY A 163 0.07 7.98 -16.52
N MET A 164 -0.30 6.79 -16.02
CA MET A 164 -1.39 6.02 -16.61
C MET A 164 -2.72 6.60 -16.13
N SER A 165 -3.43 7.28 -17.05
CA SER A 165 -4.86 7.50 -16.91
C SER A 165 -5.53 6.14 -16.67
N SER A 166 -6.48 6.10 -15.74
CA SER A 166 -7.36 4.93 -15.59
C SER A 166 -8.13 4.76 -16.89
N THR A 167 -7.74 3.78 -17.71
CA THR A 167 -8.40 3.40 -18.97
C THR A 167 -8.61 4.56 -19.94
N ASP A 168 -7.58 4.90 -20.72
CA ASP A 168 -7.85 5.23 -22.12
C ASP A 168 -8.55 4.01 -22.74
N ASP A 169 -9.73 4.23 -23.33
CA ASP A 169 -10.37 3.40 -24.35
C ASP A 169 -10.66 1.94 -24.02
N VAL A 170 -11.60 1.71 -23.10
CA VAL A 170 -12.53 0.59 -23.31
C VAL A 170 -13.89 1.20 -23.68
N GLU A 171 -13.98 1.72 -24.90
CA GLU A 171 -15.22 1.59 -25.69
C GLU A 171 -15.51 0.08 -25.76
N LEU A 172 -16.26 -0.40 -24.78
CA LEU A 172 -17.14 -1.53 -25.03
C LEU A 172 -18.22 -0.96 -25.93
N ASP A 173 -18.02 -1.06 -27.25
CA ASP A 173 -19.10 -1.01 -28.22
C ASP A 173 -20.14 -2.04 -27.77
N ALA A 174 -21.10 -1.56 -26.99
CA ALA A 174 -22.42 -2.11 -26.89
C ALA A 174 -23.21 -1.50 -28.05
N ASP A 175 -23.80 -2.39 -28.85
CA ASP A 175 -24.79 -2.18 -29.91
C ASP A 175 -24.23 -1.90 -31.32
N GLU A 176 -24.26 -2.91 -32.21
CA GLU A 176 -25.40 -3.23 -33.11
C GLU A 176 -25.25 -4.62 -33.76
#